data_AF-A0A9L0IK71-F1
#
_entry.id   AF-A0A9L0IK71-F1
#
_cell.length_a   1.000
_cell.length_b   1.000
_cell.length_c   1.000
_cell.angle_alpha   90.00
_cell.angle_beta   90.00
_cell.angle_gamma   90.00
#
_symmetry.space_group_name_H-M   'P 1'
#
loop_
_entity.id
_entity.type
_entity.pdbx_description
1 polymer ?
#
loop_
_entity_poly.entity_id
_entity_poly.type
_entity_poly.pdbx_seq_one_letter_code
_entity_poly.pdbx_strand_id
1 'polypeptide(L)'
;MGRRGRGQPGRAPSAGRRLGPGFGVRGPRPGRRGAPEQGEEATGCTPHAPCRVGAAVEARGASHHGTTPSRAEPFGSRQRANPQGPQGGNDQVHAWTLVTSQALDTAWRIAKGSVMLAVSFLVAALCYFKRLHLYLGRRLKWWIGYLQRKFKRNLSVEAEVDLLSYCAREWKGETPRAKLMRKAYEELFWRRHIKCVRQVKRDNYDALRSVLFQIFSQGLSFPSWMKEKDIVKLPEKLLFSQGCNWIQQYSFGPEKYTGSNVFGKLRKCVELLKTQWTEFSGIKDYHKRGSMCNILFSNAILEYKLYEALKFIMLYQVTEVYEQMKTKKVIPSLFRLLFSRETSCDPLSFMMNHLNSVGDTCGLEQIDMFILGYSLEVKIKVFRLFKFNSRDFEVCYPEEPLREWPEISLLTENDRHYHIPVF
;
A
#
# COMPACT_ATOMS: atom_id res chain seq x y z
N MET A 1 -85.07 44.42 26.51
CA MET A 1 -83.99 45.15 27.21
C MET A 1 -82.65 44.50 26.83
N GLY A 2 -81.55 45.18 26.51
CA GLY A 2 -81.39 46.60 26.19
C GLY A 2 -79.93 47.07 26.21
N ARG A 3 -79.33 47.33 25.03
CA ARG A 3 -78.10 48.16 24.78
C ARG A 3 -76.78 47.56 25.35
N ARG A 4 -75.56 47.92 24.96
CA ARG A 4 -74.84 48.59 23.82
C ARG A 4 -73.34 48.24 24.08
N GLY A 5 -72.36 48.20 23.15
CA GLY A 5 -72.25 48.65 21.76
C GLY A 5 -70.98 49.52 21.58
N ARG A 6 -70.34 49.48 20.39
CA ARG A 6 -69.13 50.22 19.92
C ARG A 6 -67.76 49.63 20.33
N GLY A 7 -66.73 49.62 19.47
CA GLY A 7 -66.69 49.95 18.04
C GLY A 7 -65.27 49.99 17.43
N GLN A 8 -65.12 49.50 16.19
CA GLN A 8 -64.08 49.90 15.21
C GLN A 8 -64.42 51.30 14.63
N PRO A 9 -63.55 52.07 13.92
CA PRO A 9 -62.48 51.71 12.93
C PRO A 9 -61.15 52.50 13.13
N GLY A 10 -60.12 52.54 12.25
CA GLY A 10 -59.75 51.88 10.98
C GLY A 10 -58.76 52.73 10.15
N ARG A 11 -58.27 52.21 9.01
CA ARG A 11 -57.48 52.85 7.91
C ARG A 11 -55.96 53.16 8.09
N ALA A 12 -55.19 52.67 7.11
CA ALA A 12 -53.91 53.22 6.58
C ALA A 12 -54.23 54.24 5.44
N PRO A 13 -53.34 54.62 4.47
CA PRO A 13 -51.89 54.48 4.29
C PRO A 13 -51.14 55.75 3.75
N SER A 14 -49.81 55.73 3.65
CA SER A 14 -48.96 56.55 2.75
C SER A 14 -47.50 56.05 2.81
N ALA A 15 -46.73 55.77 1.74
CA ALA A 15 -46.30 56.59 0.59
C ALA A 15 -45.47 57.82 1.01
N GLY A 16 -44.21 58.05 0.60
CA GLY A 16 -43.29 57.35 -0.32
C GLY A 16 -42.49 58.39 -1.14
N ARG A 17 -41.25 58.10 -1.60
CA ARG A 17 -40.62 58.85 -2.72
C ARG A 17 -39.39 58.14 -3.32
N ARG A 18 -39.23 58.33 -4.64
CA ARG A 18 -38.09 57.88 -5.47
C ARG A 18 -36.97 58.93 -5.44
N LEU A 19 -35.77 58.55 -5.90
CA LEU A 19 -35.01 59.22 -6.98
C LEU A 19 -33.84 58.32 -7.43
N GLY A 20 -33.52 58.33 -8.73
CA GLY A 20 -32.22 57.87 -9.28
C GLY A 20 -31.42 59.10 -9.77
N PRO A 21 -30.50 59.00 -10.76
CA PRO A 21 -30.05 57.81 -11.50
C PRO A 21 -28.51 57.70 -11.70
N GLY A 22 -28.07 56.57 -12.28
CA GLY A 22 -26.93 56.51 -13.23
C GLY A 22 -25.49 56.52 -12.70
N PHE A 23 -24.69 55.54 -13.13
CA PHE A 23 -23.48 55.71 -13.96
C PHE A 23 -22.93 54.32 -14.34
N GLY A 24 -22.48 54.15 -15.57
CA GLY A 24 -21.93 52.88 -16.07
C GLY A 24 -20.44 52.96 -16.34
N VAL A 25 -19.72 51.84 -16.21
CA VAL A 25 -18.34 51.68 -16.69
C VAL A 25 -18.24 50.34 -17.43
N ARG A 26 -17.75 50.38 -18.68
CA ARG A 26 -17.38 49.17 -19.45
C ARG A 26 -15.95 48.75 -19.08
N GLY A 27 -15.73 47.45 -18.94
CA GLY A 27 -14.40 46.81 -18.83
C GLY A 27 -14.31 45.59 -19.78
N PRO A 28 -13.11 45.18 -20.24
CA PRO A 28 -12.96 44.65 -21.60
C PRO A 28 -13.01 43.12 -21.76
N ARG A 29 -13.28 42.69 -23.00
CA ARG A 29 -12.98 41.33 -23.51
C ARG A 29 -11.46 41.11 -23.63
N PRO A 30 -11.02 39.86 -23.51
CA PRO A 30 -10.36 39.17 -24.63
C PRO A 30 -11.12 37.86 -24.95
N GLY A 31 -10.90 37.14 -26.06
CA GLY A 31 -9.97 37.32 -27.17
C GLY A 31 -9.71 35.94 -27.80
N ARG A 32 -10.25 35.65 -28.99
CA ARG A 32 -10.03 34.38 -29.71
C ARG A 32 -8.58 34.29 -30.24
N ARG A 33 -7.93 33.15 -29.99
CA ARG A 33 -6.83 32.46 -30.73
C ARG A 33 -6.51 31.20 -29.89
N GLY A 34 -6.27 30.00 -30.39
CA GLY A 34 -6.31 29.42 -31.74
C GLY A 34 -5.70 28.00 -31.65
N ALA A 35 -6.25 27.01 -32.34
CA ALA A 35 -5.58 25.70 -32.51
C ALA A 35 -4.43 25.84 -33.54
N PRO A 36 -3.46 24.91 -33.59
CA PRO A 36 -3.67 23.55 -34.13
C PRO A 36 -3.24 22.45 -33.12
N GLU A 37 -3.68 21.19 -33.17
CA GLU A 37 -3.77 20.21 -34.27
C GLU A 37 -2.42 19.64 -34.74
N GLN A 38 -2.09 18.46 -34.20
CA GLN A 38 -1.20 17.39 -34.67
C GLN A 38 -1.33 16.27 -33.60
N GLY A 39 -1.51 14.99 -33.89
CA GLY A 39 -1.56 14.29 -35.17
C GLY A 39 -0.79 12.97 -35.05
N GLU A 40 -1.50 11.86 -34.84
CA GLU A 40 -1.05 10.45 -34.96
C GLU A 40 0.20 10.07 -34.10
N GLU A 41 0.47 8.81 -33.73
CA GLU A 41 0.38 7.56 -34.49
C GLU A 41 0.20 6.37 -33.54
N ALA A 42 -0.42 5.29 -34.02
CA ALA A 42 -0.57 4.03 -33.28
C ALA A 42 0.36 2.96 -33.85
N THR A 43 1.16 2.31 -33.01
CA THR A 43 1.74 0.99 -33.31
C THR A 43 1.75 0.12 -32.05
N GLY A 44 1.21 -1.09 -32.18
CA GLY A 44 1.39 -2.15 -31.19
C GLY A 44 2.42 -3.16 -31.69
N CYS A 45 3.03 -3.91 -30.77
CA CYS A 45 3.35 -5.34 -30.95
C CYS A 45 3.88 -5.95 -29.64
N THR A 46 3.29 -7.08 -29.25
CA THR A 46 3.92 -8.08 -28.36
C THR A 46 5.11 -8.76 -29.07
N PRO A 47 6.03 -9.40 -28.33
CA PRO A 47 5.97 -10.86 -28.39
C PRO A 47 6.29 -11.64 -27.10
N HIS A 48 5.62 -12.79 -27.04
CA HIS A 48 5.90 -14.08 -26.39
C HIS A 48 7.21 -14.37 -25.65
N ALA A 49 7.06 -15.22 -24.62
CA ALA A 49 8.11 -15.99 -23.95
C ALA A 49 8.61 -17.19 -24.78
N PRO A 50 9.65 -17.91 -24.28
CA PRO A 50 9.69 -19.36 -24.43
C PRO A 50 9.86 -20.13 -23.09
N CYS A 51 9.55 -21.42 -23.12
CA CYS A 51 9.59 -22.37 -21.99
C CYS A 51 10.49 -23.58 -22.29
N ARG A 52 11.10 -24.18 -21.25
CA ARG A 52 11.79 -25.50 -21.22
C ARG A 52 13.03 -25.59 -22.16
N VAL A 53 14.00 -26.50 -22.06
CA VAL A 53 14.19 -27.89 -21.54
C VAL A 53 15.55 -27.94 -20.78
N GLY A 54 15.93 -28.88 -19.89
CA GLY A 54 15.38 -30.17 -19.45
C GLY A 54 16.18 -30.75 -18.25
N ALA A 55 16.52 -32.04 -18.25
CA ALA A 55 17.32 -32.71 -17.19
C ALA A 55 18.21 -33.87 -17.72
N ALA A 56 19.33 -34.12 -17.04
CA ALA A 56 20.12 -35.38 -16.94
C ALA A 56 21.14 -35.18 -15.78
N VAL A 57 21.23 -35.97 -14.70
CA VAL A 57 21.37 -37.43 -14.48
C VAL A 57 22.84 -37.93 -14.54
N GLU A 58 23.29 -38.34 -13.35
CA GLU A 58 24.36 -39.28 -12.93
C GLU A 58 25.61 -39.58 -13.79
N ALA A 59 26.76 -39.62 -13.11
CA ALA A 59 27.65 -40.79 -13.09
C ALA A 59 28.46 -40.87 -11.78
N ARG A 60 28.75 -42.09 -11.30
CA ARG A 60 29.55 -42.41 -10.09
C ARG A 60 30.94 -42.99 -10.46
N GLY A 61 31.89 -42.97 -9.52
CA GLY A 61 33.16 -43.75 -9.55
C GLY A 61 34.26 -43.08 -8.71
N ALA A 62 34.52 -43.52 -7.46
CA ALA A 62 35.49 -44.56 -7.07
C ALA A 62 36.95 -44.19 -7.44
N SER A 63 37.80 -43.68 -6.52
CA SER A 63 38.49 -44.36 -5.39
C SER A 63 39.53 -45.41 -5.79
N HIS A 64 40.82 -45.13 -5.59
CA HIS A 64 41.69 -45.85 -4.62
C HIS A 64 43.14 -45.27 -4.52
N HIS A 65 43.86 -45.76 -3.50
CA HIS A 65 45.25 -45.55 -3.02
C HIS A 65 46.35 -45.25 -4.09
N GLY A 66 47.47 -44.57 -3.79
CA GLY A 66 48.52 -44.93 -2.80
C GLY A 66 49.39 -46.06 -3.36
N THR A 67 50.73 -46.01 -3.45
CA THR A 67 51.73 -45.63 -2.43
C THR A 67 53.11 -45.35 -3.11
N THR A 68 54.07 -44.75 -2.39
CA THR A 68 55.53 -44.73 -2.66
C THR A 68 56.18 -46.13 -2.37
N PRO A 69 57.51 -46.45 -2.49
CA PRO A 69 58.70 -45.57 -2.54
C PRO A 69 59.96 -46.05 -3.34
N SER A 70 61.09 -45.33 -3.14
CA SER A 70 62.51 -45.81 -3.10
C SER A 70 63.34 -46.17 -4.34
N ARG A 71 64.19 -45.21 -4.75
CA ARG A 71 65.68 -45.23 -4.71
C ARG A 71 66.46 -46.55 -4.94
N ALA A 72 67.32 -46.57 -5.96
CA ALA A 72 68.62 -47.25 -5.98
C ALA A 72 69.59 -46.62 -7.01
N GLU A 73 70.88 -46.49 -6.67
CA GLU A 73 71.99 -46.45 -7.67
C GLU A 73 72.59 -47.87 -7.82
N PRO A 74 73.50 -48.15 -8.79
CA PRO A 74 74.93 -47.92 -8.51
C PRO A 74 75.85 -47.57 -9.73
N PHE A 75 77.00 -46.95 -9.40
CA PHE A 75 78.37 -47.10 -9.95
C PHE A 75 78.65 -47.79 -11.31
N GLY A 76 79.65 -47.29 -12.07
CA GLY A 76 80.41 -48.19 -12.99
C GLY A 76 81.27 -47.62 -14.13
N SER A 77 82.25 -46.76 -13.84
CA SER A 77 83.42 -46.36 -14.67
C SER A 77 83.82 -47.18 -15.94
N ARG A 78 84.20 -46.50 -17.04
CA ARG A 78 85.33 -46.91 -17.90
C ARG A 78 85.94 -45.76 -18.75
N GLN A 79 87.26 -45.69 -18.79
CA GLN A 79 88.05 -44.79 -19.67
C GLN A 79 88.36 -45.48 -21.02
N ARG A 80 88.51 -44.71 -22.12
CA ARG A 80 89.80 -44.58 -22.85
C ARG A 80 89.74 -43.74 -24.14
N ALA A 81 90.91 -43.16 -24.44
CA ALA A 81 91.49 -42.84 -25.75
C ALA A 81 90.90 -41.71 -26.61
N ASN A 82 91.75 -40.71 -26.83
CA ASN A 82 91.73 -39.73 -27.91
C ASN A 82 92.58 -40.28 -29.09
N PRO A 83 92.30 -39.91 -30.36
CA PRO A 83 93.38 -39.40 -31.21
C PRO A 83 92.99 -38.19 -32.08
N GLN A 84 94.01 -37.46 -32.57
CA GLN A 84 93.87 -36.16 -33.23
C GLN A 84 93.75 -36.22 -34.77
N GLY A 85 92.89 -35.36 -35.33
CA GLY A 85 93.05 -34.69 -36.64
C GLY A 85 92.65 -35.46 -37.91
N PRO A 86 92.55 -34.77 -39.09
CA PRO A 86 92.80 -33.34 -39.35
C PRO A 86 91.57 -32.52 -39.83
N GLN A 87 91.79 -31.24 -40.13
CA GLN A 87 90.78 -30.21 -40.51
C GLN A 87 90.41 -30.20 -42.00
N GLY A 88 89.26 -29.60 -42.36
CA GLY A 88 88.98 -29.19 -43.75
C GLY A 88 87.55 -28.69 -44.07
N GLY A 89 87.28 -27.39 -43.83
CA GLY A 89 86.29 -26.57 -44.57
C GLY A 89 84.78 -26.86 -44.47
N ASN A 90 84.04 -26.07 -43.67
CA ASN A 90 82.56 -25.96 -43.80
C ASN A 90 81.96 -24.59 -43.36
N ASP A 91 82.73 -23.50 -43.38
CA ASP A 91 82.35 -22.25 -42.70
C ASP A 91 81.18 -21.49 -43.36
N GLN A 92 80.93 -21.70 -44.66
CA GLN A 92 79.92 -20.92 -45.40
C GLN A 92 78.48 -21.45 -45.20
N VAL A 93 78.29 -22.76 -44.99
CA VAL A 93 76.97 -23.35 -44.71
C VAL A 93 76.54 -23.10 -43.27
N HIS A 94 77.50 -23.15 -42.33
CA HIS A 94 77.26 -22.81 -40.93
C HIS A 94 76.89 -21.34 -40.73
N ALA A 95 77.48 -20.41 -41.49
CA ALA A 95 77.12 -18.98 -41.41
C ALA A 95 75.65 -18.71 -41.75
N TRP A 96 75.11 -19.27 -42.85
CA TRP A 96 73.71 -19.06 -43.25
C TRP A 96 72.70 -19.72 -42.32
N THR A 97 73.00 -20.91 -41.80
CA THR A 97 72.16 -21.57 -40.77
C THR A 97 72.20 -20.83 -39.44
N LEU A 98 73.35 -20.25 -39.05
CA LEU A 98 73.47 -19.48 -37.82
C LEU A 98 72.65 -18.17 -37.90
N VAL A 99 72.80 -17.38 -38.98
CA VAL A 99 72.07 -16.11 -39.15
C VAL A 99 70.55 -16.32 -39.23
N THR A 100 70.09 -17.35 -39.94
CA THR A 100 68.65 -17.68 -40.00
C THR A 100 68.11 -18.17 -38.65
N SER A 101 68.87 -18.96 -37.90
CA SER A 101 68.48 -19.38 -36.54
C SER A 101 68.41 -18.22 -35.54
N GLN A 102 69.36 -17.27 -35.61
CA GLN A 102 69.38 -16.08 -34.75
C GLN A 102 68.24 -15.11 -35.08
N ALA A 103 67.94 -14.91 -36.37
CA ALA A 103 66.78 -14.11 -36.80
C ALA A 103 65.45 -14.75 -36.32
N LEU A 104 65.31 -16.08 -36.44
CA LEU A 104 64.14 -16.81 -35.97
C LEU A 104 63.99 -16.78 -34.44
N ASP A 105 65.05 -16.99 -33.66
CA ASP A 105 64.96 -16.91 -32.20
C ASP A 105 64.66 -15.47 -31.72
N THR A 106 65.21 -14.46 -32.38
CA THR A 106 64.92 -13.05 -32.07
C THR A 106 63.46 -12.70 -32.41
N ALA A 107 62.96 -13.11 -33.58
CA ALA A 107 61.56 -12.94 -33.97
C ALA A 107 60.61 -13.71 -33.03
N TRP A 108 60.97 -14.93 -32.63
CA TRP A 108 60.22 -15.75 -31.67
C TRP A 108 60.17 -15.11 -30.28
N ARG A 109 61.26 -14.53 -29.78
CA ARG A 109 61.28 -13.77 -28.52
C ARG A 109 60.38 -12.54 -28.58
N ILE A 110 60.40 -11.78 -29.69
CA ILE A 110 59.53 -10.62 -29.89
C ILE A 110 58.06 -11.04 -29.97
N ALA A 111 57.74 -12.08 -30.75
CA ALA A 111 56.39 -12.63 -30.86
C ALA A 111 55.88 -13.14 -29.50
N LYS A 112 56.71 -13.89 -28.76
CA LYS A 112 56.40 -14.37 -27.40
C LYS A 112 56.18 -13.23 -26.41
N GLY A 113 56.98 -12.17 -26.48
CA GLY A 113 56.79 -10.95 -25.68
C GLY A 113 55.47 -10.24 -25.99
N SER A 114 55.15 -10.07 -27.28
CA SER A 114 53.88 -9.50 -27.75
C SER A 114 52.66 -10.32 -27.30
N VAL A 115 52.72 -11.66 -27.44
CA VAL A 115 51.67 -12.58 -26.97
C VAL A 115 51.53 -12.53 -25.45
N MET A 116 52.62 -12.49 -24.68
CA MET A 116 52.57 -12.35 -23.22
C MET A 116 51.95 -11.02 -22.79
N LEU A 117 52.23 -9.92 -23.49
CA LEU A 117 51.59 -8.63 -23.25
C LEU A 117 50.10 -8.67 -23.59
N ALA A 118 49.71 -9.23 -24.74
CA ALA A 118 48.31 -9.38 -25.14
C ALA A 118 47.51 -10.25 -24.15
N VAL A 119 48.07 -11.38 -23.71
CA VAL A 119 47.47 -12.24 -22.67
C VAL A 119 47.38 -11.49 -21.33
N SER A 120 48.40 -10.72 -20.95
CA SER A 120 48.36 -9.91 -19.72
C SER A 120 47.28 -8.82 -19.78
N PHE A 121 47.11 -8.16 -20.93
CA PHE A 121 46.02 -7.20 -21.16
C PHE A 121 44.65 -7.86 -21.12
N LEU A 122 44.48 -9.04 -21.73
CA LEU A 122 43.24 -9.81 -21.66
C LEU A 122 42.91 -10.24 -20.23
N VAL A 123 43.88 -10.73 -19.47
CA VAL A 123 43.71 -11.08 -18.05
C VAL A 123 43.37 -9.85 -17.21
N ALA A 124 44.03 -8.71 -17.44
CA ALA A 124 43.71 -7.45 -16.76
C ALA A 124 42.29 -6.96 -17.09
N ALA A 125 41.87 -7.03 -18.35
CA ALA A 125 40.53 -6.68 -18.80
C ALA A 125 39.47 -7.62 -18.17
N LEU A 126 39.69 -8.93 -18.18
CA LEU A 126 38.80 -9.91 -17.54
C LEU A 126 38.70 -9.68 -16.02
N CYS A 127 39.81 -9.37 -15.35
CA CYS A 127 39.82 -8.98 -13.94
C CYS A 127 39.05 -7.68 -13.69
N TYR A 128 39.16 -6.69 -14.58
CA TYR A 128 38.40 -5.44 -14.52
C TYR A 128 36.89 -5.69 -14.70
N PHE A 129 36.49 -6.45 -15.72
CA PHE A 129 35.08 -6.84 -15.93
C PHE A 129 34.53 -7.64 -14.74
N LYS A 130 35.29 -8.58 -14.19
CA LYS A 130 34.88 -9.34 -12.98
C LYS A 130 34.71 -8.42 -11.77
N ARG A 131 35.60 -7.46 -11.56
CA ARG A 131 35.51 -6.45 -10.50
C ARG A 131 34.32 -5.51 -10.70
N LEU A 132 34.04 -5.10 -11.93
CA LEU A 132 32.89 -4.28 -12.31
C LEU A 132 31.57 -5.04 -12.08
N HIS A 133 31.50 -6.32 -12.48
CA HIS A 133 30.32 -7.17 -12.26
C HIS A 133 30.04 -7.40 -10.77
N LEU A 134 31.08 -7.57 -9.95
CA LEU A 134 30.94 -7.65 -8.49
C LEU A 134 30.51 -6.31 -7.87
N TYR A 135 31.01 -5.18 -8.38
CA TYR A 135 30.60 -3.84 -7.96
C TYR A 135 29.13 -3.56 -8.30
N LEU A 136 28.72 -3.86 -9.55
CA LEU A 136 27.34 -3.77 -10.01
C LEU A 136 26.43 -4.69 -9.19
N GLY A 137 26.81 -5.94 -8.93
CA GLY A 137 26.05 -6.85 -8.07
C GLY A 137 25.89 -6.34 -6.62
N ARG A 138 26.93 -5.74 -6.03
CA ARG A 138 26.84 -5.10 -4.70
C ARG A 138 25.95 -3.85 -4.72
N ARG A 139 26.09 -2.98 -5.73
CA ARG A 139 25.21 -1.82 -5.95
C ARG A 139 23.75 -2.26 -6.11
N LEU A 140 23.48 -3.26 -6.93
CA LEU A 140 22.14 -3.79 -7.18
C LEU A 140 21.54 -4.38 -5.90
N LYS A 141 22.29 -5.20 -5.14
CA LYS A 141 21.83 -5.74 -3.86
C LYS A 141 21.56 -4.65 -2.81
N TRP A 142 22.38 -3.58 -2.79
CA TRP A 142 22.14 -2.41 -1.94
C TRP A 142 20.89 -1.62 -2.38
N TRP A 143 20.68 -1.43 -3.68
CA TRP A 143 19.50 -0.77 -4.25
C TRP A 143 18.22 -1.56 -4.00
N ILE A 144 18.23 -2.88 -4.22
CA ILE A 144 17.14 -3.79 -3.88
C ILE A 144 16.85 -3.71 -2.37
N GLY A 145 17.87 -3.78 -1.51
CA GLY A 145 17.71 -3.66 -0.07
C GLY A 145 17.28 -2.26 0.41
N TYR A 146 17.60 -1.20 -0.33
CA TYR A 146 17.10 0.16 -0.09
C TYR A 146 15.63 0.28 -0.51
N LEU A 147 15.28 -0.19 -1.71
CA LEU A 147 13.91 -0.22 -2.22
C LEU A 147 13.00 -1.07 -1.33
N GLN A 148 13.41 -2.29 -0.98
CA GLN A 148 12.68 -3.14 -0.03
C GLN A 148 12.46 -2.45 1.32
N ARG A 149 13.46 -1.76 1.87
CA ARG A 149 13.30 -0.97 3.11
C ARG A 149 12.38 0.25 2.92
N LYS A 150 12.45 0.94 1.78
CA LYS A 150 11.60 2.10 1.47
C LYS A 150 10.14 1.68 1.29
N PHE A 151 9.86 0.64 0.49
CA PHE A 151 8.53 0.07 0.33
C PHE A 151 7.99 -0.52 1.65
N LYS A 152 8.80 -1.26 2.41
CA LYS A 152 8.38 -1.81 3.71
C LYS A 152 8.09 -0.73 4.76
N ARG A 153 8.69 0.46 4.65
CA ARG A 153 8.39 1.64 5.51
C ARG A 153 7.21 2.48 5.03
N ASN A 154 6.70 2.26 3.82
CA ASN A 154 5.53 2.95 3.28
C ASN A 154 4.21 2.18 3.52
N LEU A 155 4.28 0.94 3.98
CA LEU A 155 3.11 0.10 4.21
C LEU A 155 2.34 0.62 5.43
N SER A 156 1.08 1.03 5.24
CA SER A 156 0.22 1.54 6.31
C SER A 156 -0.48 0.42 7.10
N VAL A 157 -0.45 -0.80 6.59
CA VAL A 157 -0.79 -2.04 7.31
C VAL A 157 0.43 -2.95 7.22
N GLU A 158 1.21 -3.04 8.30
CA GLU A 158 2.49 -3.74 8.34
C GLU A 158 2.37 -5.23 7.95
N ALA A 159 3.50 -5.87 7.66
CA ALA A 159 3.55 -7.32 7.46
C ALA A 159 3.10 -8.07 8.72
N GLU A 160 2.58 -9.28 8.53
CA GLU A 160 2.22 -10.18 9.63
C GLU A 160 3.44 -10.52 10.51
N VAL A 161 3.19 -10.58 11.82
CA VAL A 161 4.13 -11.06 12.83
C VAL A 161 3.40 -12.01 13.76
N ASP A 162 4.08 -13.04 14.25
CA ASP A 162 3.55 -13.96 15.26
C ASP A 162 3.02 -13.19 16.48
N LEU A 163 1.83 -13.56 16.95
CA LEU A 163 1.07 -12.82 17.96
C LEU A 163 1.80 -12.81 19.31
N LEU A 164 2.38 -13.93 19.71
CA LEU A 164 3.11 -14.05 20.98
C LEU A 164 4.45 -13.31 20.92
N SER A 165 5.14 -13.36 19.78
CA SER A 165 6.37 -12.59 19.52
C SER A 165 6.13 -11.08 19.47
N TYR A 166 4.98 -10.64 18.94
CA TYR A 166 4.53 -9.25 19.05
C TYR A 166 4.30 -8.87 20.52
N CYS A 167 3.51 -9.68 21.23
CA CYS A 167 3.18 -9.45 22.64
C CYS A 167 4.41 -9.36 23.54
N ALA A 168 5.36 -10.30 23.41
CA ALA A 168 6.62 -10.31 24.17
C ALA A 168 7.53 -9.11 23.86
N ARG A 169 7.40 -8.51 22.66
CA ARG A 169 8.16 -7.32 22.26
C ARG A 169 7.55 -6.02 22.80
N GLU A 170 6.23 -5.86 22.70
CA GLU A 170 5.51 -4.64 23.10
C GLU A 170 5.24 -4.60 24.61
N TRP A 171 4.72 -5.70 25.19
CA TRP A 171 4.20 -5.75 26.57
C TRP A 171 5.20 -6.32 27.58
N LYS A 172 6.35 -5.64 27.68
CA LYS A 172 7.45 -5.97 28.61
C LYS A 172 7.20 -5.53 30.05
N GLY A 173 7.93 -6.15 30.98
CA GLY A 173 7.98 -5.76 32.39
C GLY A 173 6.76 -6.21 33.21
N GLU A 174 6.78 -5.85 34.50
CA GLU A 174 5.92 -6.45 35.52
C GLU A 174 4.70 -5.62 35.93
N THR A 175 4.39 -4.55 35.20
CA THR A 175 3.24 -3.69 35.49
C THR A 175 1.91 -4.46 35.38
N PRO A 176 0.88 -4.11 36.18
CA PRO A 176 -0.43 -4.76 36.09
C PRO A 176 -1.03 -4.73 34.67
N ARG A 177 -0.84 -3.60 33.95
CA ARG A 177 -1.29 -3.46 32.56
C ARG A 177 -0.56 -4.40 31.61
N ALA A 178 0.78 -4.54 31.71
CA ALA A 178 1.53 -5.47 30.88
C ALA A 178 1.14 -6.93 31.17
N LYS A 179 0.94 -7.29 32.44
CA LYS A 179 0.43 -8.61 32.85
C LYS A 179 -0.97 -8.90 32.29
N LEU A 180 -1.87 -7.93 32.33
CA LEU A 180 -3.21 -8.05 31.73
C LEU A 180 -3.13 -8.26 30.21
N MET A 181 -2.34 -7.45 29.51
CA MET A 181 -2.17 -7.53 28.06
C MET A 181 -1.57 -8.86 27.60
N ARG A 182 -0.54 -9.38 28.31
CA ARG A 182 0.02 -10.71 28.00
C ARG A 182 -1.03 -11.80 28.08
N LYS A 183 -1.82 -11.85 29.17
CA LYS A 183 -2.94 -12.80 29.30
C LYS A 183 -4.02 -12.62 28.24
N ALA A 184 -4.32 -11.39 27.84
CA ALA A 184 -5.28 -11.11 26.77
C ALA A 184 -4.78 -11.63 25.40
N TYR A 185 -3.49 -11.45 25.07
CA TYR A 185 -2.88 -12.01 23.86
C TYR A 185 -2.78 -13.55 23.90
N GLU A 186 -2.48 -14.13 25.06
CA GLU A 186 -2.52 -15.59 25.27
C GLU A 186 -3.94 -16.15 25.04
N GLU A 187 -4.98 -15.49 25.56
CA GLU A 187 -6.38 -15.88 25.29
C GLU A 187 -6.71 -15.85 23.79
N LEU A 188 -6.29 -14.79 23.08
CA LEU A 188 -6.48 -14.72 21.62
C LEU A 188 -5.76 -15.86 20.88
N PHE A 189 -4.53 -16.20 21.28
CA PHE A 189 -3.75 -17.26 20.65
C PHE A 189 -4.32 -18.67 20.89
N TRP A 190 -4.71 -18.96 22.15
CA TRP A 190 -5.13 -20.29 22.57
C TRP A 190 -6.64 -20.54 22.39
N ARG A 191 -7.50 -19.55 22.66
CA ARG A 191 -8.97 -19.70 22.66
C ARG A 191 -9.68 -19.07 21.46
N ARG A 192 -9.02 -18.17 20.73
CA ARG A 192 -9.54 -17.59 19.47
C ARG A 192 -8.70 -17.99 18.25
N HIS A 193 -7.65 -18.79 18.47
CA HIS A 193 -6.74 -19.33 17.46
C HIS A 193 -6.02 -18.30 16.57
N ILE A 194 -5.95 -17.04 16.99
CA ILE A 194 -5.25 -15.98 16.24
C ILE A 194 -3.74 -16.24 16.33
N LYS A 195 -3.08 -16.49 15.19
CA LYS A 195 -1.65 -16.83 15.13
C LYS A 195 -0.75 -15.64 14.88
N CYS A 196 -1.19 -14.72 14.03
CA CYS A 196 -0.43 -13.54 13.67
C CYS A 196 -1.25 -12.27 13.87
N VAL A 197 -0.55 -11.14 13.92
CA VAL A 197 -1.13 -9.80 13.92
C VAL A 197 -0.45 -8.95 12.86
N ARG A 198 -1.23 -8.12 12.16
CA ARG A 198 -0.70 -7.01 11.36
C ARG A 198 -0.93 -5.70 12.11
N GLN A 199 0.15 -5.01 12.45
CA GLN A 199 0.07 -3.67 13.01
C GLN A 199 -0.46 -2.71 11.94
N VAL A 200 -1.28 -1.74 12.37
CA VAL A 200 -1.81 -0.70 11.50
C VAL A 200 -1.16 0.63 11.87
N LYS A 201 -0.92 1.48 10.87
CA LYS A 201 -0.34 2.80 11.04
C LYS A 201 -1.22 3.64 11.97
N ARG A 202 -0.67 3.92 13.14
CA ARG A 202 -1.27 4.71 14.23
C ARG A 202 -1.43 6.18 13.84
N ASP A 203 -2.39 6.47 12.96
CA ASP A 203 -2.87 7.81 12.60
C ASP A 203 -4.39 7.91 12.73
N ASN A 204 -4.94 9.10 12.52
CA ASN A 204 -6.37 9.38 12.72
C ASN A 204 -7.32 8.70 11.70
N TYR A 205 -6.79 7.90 10.75
CA TYR A 205 -7.57 7.00 9.88
C TYR A 205 -7.45 5.51 10.26
N ASP A 206 -6.73 5.16 11.32
CA ASP A 206 -6.40 3.77 11.72
C ASP A 206 -7.63 2.82 11.72
N ALA A 207 -8.77 3.24 12.30
CA ALA A 207 -10.00 2.45 12.30
C ALA A 207 -10.56 2.20 10.89
N LEU A 208 -10.66 3.25 10.05
CA LEU A 208 -11.13 3.16 8.66
C LEU A 208 -10.19 2.29 7.81
N ARG A 209 -8.87 2.44 8.01
CA ARG A 209 -7.83 1.62 7.37
C ARG A 209 -7.99 0.15 7.74
N SER A 210 -8.16 -0.14 9.02
CA SER A 210 -8.30 -1.50 9.54
C SER A 210 -9.53 -2.22 8.99
N VAL A 211 -10.68 -1.54 8.98
CA VAL A 211 -11.95 -2.07 8.44
C VAL A 211 -11.84 -2.28 6.93
N LEU A 212 -11.35 -1.29 6.18
CA LEU A 212 -11.24 -1.38 4.72
C LEU A 212 -10.23 -2.46 4.28
N PHE A 213 -9.12 -2.61 5.01
CA PHE A 213 -8.17 -3.68 4.74
C PHE A 213 -8.81 -5.06 4.90
N GLN A 214 -9.57 -5.28 5.98
CA GLN A 214 -10.27 -6.56 6.18
C GLN A 214 -11.28 -6.83 5.07
N ILE A 215 -12.10 -5.84 4.69
CA ILE A 215 -13.06 -5.94 3.58
C ILE A 215 -12.37 -6.37 2.27
N PHE A 216 -11.28 -5.72 1.89
CA PHE A 216 -10.57 -6.00 0.63
C PHE A 216 -9.77 -7.31 0.65
N SER A 217 -9.08 -7.64 1.75
CA SER A 217 -8.29 -8.87 1.86
C SER A 217 -9.17 -10.12 1.91
N GLN A 218 -10.32 -10.05 2.59
CA GLN A 218 -11.32 -11.12 2.59
C GLN A 218 -12.13 -11.17 1.28
N GLY A 219 -12.16 -10.08 0.50
CA GLY A 219 -12.86 -10.01 -0.78
C GLY A 219 -14.38 -9.83 -0.62
N LEU A 220 -14.82 -9.18 0.45
CA LEU A 220 -16.24 -8.99 0.74
C LEU A 220 -16.93 -8.17 -0.37
N SER A 221 -18.14 -8.57 -0.77
CA SER A 221 -18.90 -7.85 -1.79
C SER A 221 -19.47 -6.52 -1.25
N PHE A 222 -19.97 -5.65 -2.14
CA PHE A 222 -20.71 -4.46 -1.72
C PHE A 222 -21.93 -4.78 -0.83
N PRO A 223 -22.32 -3.85 0.06
CA PRO A 223 -23.62 -3.83 0.72
C PRO A 223 -24.78 -3.99 -0.27
N SER A 224 -25.89 -4.57 0.19
CA SER A 224 -27.13 -4.71 -0.58
C SER A 224 -27.61 -3.36 -1.13
N TRP A 225 -27.72 -2.34 -0.29
CA TRP A 225 -28.15 -1.00 -0.68
C TRP A 225 -27.22 -0.30 -1.70
N MET A 226 -25.93 -0.68 -1.76
CA MET A 226 -24.98 -0.17 -2.75
C MET A 226 -25.05 -0.90 -4.11
N LYS A 227 -25.68 -2.08 -4.15
CA LYS A 227 -26.00 -2.79 -5.41
C LYS A 227 -27.26 -2.20 -6.05
N GLU A 228 -28.22 -1.76 -5.23
CA GLU A 228 -29.47 -1.12 -5.66
C GLU A 228 -29.30 0.35 -6.07
N LYS A 229 -28.44 1.10 -5.37
CA LYS A 229 -28.21 2.54 -5.61
C LYS A 229 -26.83 2.75 -6.25
N ASP A 230 -26.77 3.48 -7.37
CA ASP A 230 -25.47 3.87 -7.95
C ASP A 230 -24.74 4.87 -7.03
N ILE A 231 -23.78 4.36 -6.26
CA ILE A 231 -23.10 5.12 -5.21
C ILE A 231 -22.41 6.39 -5.72
N VAL A 232 -22.00 6.42 -6.99
CA VAL A 232 -21.36 7.58 -7.65
C VAL A 232 -22.32 8.79 -7.77
N LYS A 233 -23.63 8.55 -7.77
CA LYS A 233 -24.67 9.59 -7.83
C LYS A 233 -25.11 10.08 -6.45
N LEU A 234 -24.65 9.48 -5.35
CA LEU A 234 -25.04 9.91 -3.99
C LEU A 234 -24.59 11.33 -3.63
N PRO A 235 -23.40 11.82 -4.02
CA PRO A 235 -23.04 13.23 -3.84
C PRO A 235 -24.00 14.18 -4.55
N GLU A 236 -24.57 13.76 -5.68
CA GLU A 236 -25.54 14.54 -6.47
C GLU A 236 -26.91 14.52 -5.78
N LYS A 237 -27.33 13.33 -5.32
CA LYS A 237 -28.56 13.14 -4.54
C LYS A 237 -28.58 14.03 -3.29
N LEU A 238 -27.53 14.00 -2.46
CA LEU A 238 -27.47 14.84 -1.26
C LEU A 238 -27.53 16.33 -1.61
N LEU A 239 -26.66 16.79 -2.53
CA LEU A 239 -26.54 18.22 -2.84
C LEU A 239 -27.83 18.79 -3.46
N PHE A 240 -28.38 18.12 -4.48
CA PHE A 240 -29.45 18.68 -5.31
C PHE A 240 -30.87 18.19 -4.91
N SER A 241 -31.04 16.93 -4.50
CA SER A 241 -32.38 16.40 -4.21
C SER A 241 -32.81 16.51 -2.75
N GLN A 242 -31.86 16.62 -1.82
CA GLN A 242 -32.12 16.83 -0.39
C GLN A 242 -31.78 18.25 0.09
N GLY A 243 -31.46 19.17 -0.83
CA GLY A 243 -31.14 20.57 -0.51
C GLY A 243 -29.95 20.74 0.46
N CYS A 244 -29.08 19.73 0.59
CA CYS A 244 -28.00 19.71 1.57
C CYS A 244 -26.80 20.56 1.12
N ASN A 245 -27.04 21.85 0.81
CA ASN A 245 -25.99 22.83 0.46
C ASN A 245 -24.88 22.92 1.53
N TRP A 246 -25.21 22.56 2.77
CA TRP A 246 -24.28 22.46 3.87
C TRP A 246 -23.15 21.42 3.65
N ILE A 247 -23.32 20.44 2.74
CA ILE A 247 -22.27 19.49 2.35
C ILE A 247 -21.01 20.21 1.81
N GLN A 248 -21.12 21.45 1.33
CA GLN A 248 -19.98 22.27 0.90
C GLN A 248 -19.03 22.64 2.06
N GLN A 249 -19.40 22.38 3.32
CA GLN A 249 -18.54 22.54 4.49
C GLN A 249 -17.72 21.26 4.82
N TYR A 250 -17.76 20.25 3.96
CA TYR A 250 -17.01 19.00 4.14
C TYR A 250 -15.50 19.22 3.94
N SER A 251 -14.70 18.97 4.99
CA SER A 251 -13.30 19.40 5.08
C SER A 251 -12.27 18.48 4.42
N PHE A 252 -12.64 17.23 4.09
CA PHE A 252 -11.71 16.17 3.69
C PHE A 252 -10.60 15.90 4.73
N GLY A 253 -10.94 15.99 6.02
CA GLY A 253 -10.03 15.65 7.11
C GLY A 253 -8.76 16.52 7.10
N PRO A 254 -7.55 15.92 7.04
CA PRO A 254 -6.29 16.65 7.15
C PRO A 254 -6.02 17.58 5.95
N GLU A 255 -6.76 17.44 4.83
CA GLU A 255 -6.66 18.36 3.70
C GLU A 255 -7.26 19.75 4.00
N LYS A 256 -8.16 19.87 4.99
CA LYS A 256 -8.80 21.15 5.40
C LYS A 256 -9.31 21.97 4.22
N TYR A 257 -9.96 21.27 3.29
CA TYR A 257 -10.33 21.78 1.98
C TYR A 257 -11.40 22.87 2.10
N THR A 258 -11.10 24.05 1.53
CA THR A 258 -11.98 25.23 1.50
C THR A 258 -12.42 25.61 0.08
N GLY A 259 -12.14 24.75 -0.92
CA GLY A 259 -12.46 25.02 -2.31
C GLY A 259 -13.94 24.76 -2.65
N SER A 260 -14.42 25.39 -3.71
CA SER A 260 -15.84 25.35 -4.13
C SER A 260 -16.30 24.05 -4.81
N ASN A 261 -15.41 23.09 -5.04
CA ASN A 261 -15.73 21.84 -5.75
C ASN A 261 -15.69 20.60 -4.84
N VAL A 262 -16.30 20.70 -3.67
CA VAL A 262 -16.48 19.57 -2.74
C VAL A 262 -17.17 18.41 -3.44
N PHE A 263 -18.27 18.69 -4.17
CA PHE A 263 -19.03 17.69 -4.93
C PHE A 263 -18.16 16.86 -5.89
N GLY A 264 -17.41 17.52 -6.79
CA GLY A 264 -16.58 16.81 -7.77
C GLY A 264 -15.44 16.04 -7.14
N LYS A 265 -14.97 16.46 -5.96
CA LYS A 265 -13.93 15.76 -5.19
C LYS A 265 -14.50 14.54 -4.46
N LEU A 266 -15.67 14.67 -3.80
CA LEU A 266 -16.41 13.54 -3.20
C LEU A 266 -16.74 12.48 -4.25
N ARG A 267 -17.27 12.89 -5.40
CA ARG A 267 -17.59 12.00 -6.52
C ARG A 267 -16.37 11.17 -6.94
N LYS A 268 -15.21 11.81 -7.15
CA LYS A 268 -13.95 11.11 -7.49
C LYS A 268 -13.49 10.12 -6.41
N CYS A 269 -13.72 10.44 -5.13
CA CYS A 269 -13.41 9.52 -4.03
C CYS A 269 -14.31 8.28 -4.06
N VAL A 270 -15.62 8.47 -4.27
CA VAL A 270 -16.60 7.37 -4.36
C VAL A 270 -16.42 6.54 -5.65
N GLU A 271 -16.06 7.16 -6.78
CA GLU A 271 -15.68 6.48 -8.02
C GLU A 271 -14.44 5.59 -7.83
N LEU A 272 -13.42 6.07 -7.11
CA LEU A 272 -12.25 5.27 -6.74
C LEU A 272 -12.62 4.10 -5.83
N LEU A 273 -13.44 4.33 -4.80
CA LEU A 273 -13.92 3.26 -3.90
C LEU A 273 -14.71 2.20 -4.66
N LYS A 274 -15.63 2.62 -5.54
CA LYS A 274 -16.41 1.71 -6.41
C LYS A 274 -15.48 0.85 -7.26
N THR A 275 -14.47 1.46 -7.88
CA THR A 275 -13.51 0.78 -8.76
C THR A 275 -12.70 -0.25 -7.97
N GLN A 276 -12.06 0.15 -6.87
CA GLN A 276 -11.22 -0.73 -6.06
C GLN A 276 -12.01 -1.87 -5.43
N TRP A 277 -13.19 -1.61 -4.85
CA TRP A 277 -14.00 -2.64 -4.22
C TRP A 277 -14.54 -3.66 -5.25
N THR A 278 -14.93 -3.20 -6.46
CA THR A 278 -15.29 -4.11 -7.57
C THR A 278 -14.11 -5.02 -7.95
N GLU A 279 -12.91 -4.45 -8.03
CA GLU A 279 -11.68 -5.20 -8.35
C GLU A 279 -11.35 -6.24 -7.27
N PHE A 280 -11.34 -5.86 -5.98
CA PHE A 280 -11.05 -6.78 -4.88
C PHE A 280 -12.06 -7.91 -4.73
N SER A 281 -13.36 -7.62 -4.85
CA SER A 281 -14.43 -8.63 -4.76
C SER A 281 -14.48 -9.58 -5.97
N GLY A 282 -13.93 -9.18 -7.12
CA GLY A 282 -13.80 -10.04 -8.30
C GLY A 282 -12.66 -11.06 -8.23
N ILE A 283 -11.68 -10.90 -7.32
CA ILE A 283 -10.50 -11.77 -7.23
C ILE A 283 -10.77 -12.93 -6.28
N LYS A 284 -10.80 -14.16 -6.79
CA LYS A 284 -10.99 -15.38 -5.98
C LYS A 284 -9.74 -15.76 -5.15
N ASP A 285 -8.54 -15.60 -5.71
CA ASP A 285 -7.28 -15.95 -5.05
C ASP A 285 -6.93 -14.98 -3.90
N TYR A 286 -6.86 -15.52 -2.68
CA TYR A 286 -6.48 -14.80 -1.47
C TYR A 286 -5.06 -14.23 -1.53
N HIS A 287 -4.08 -14.94 -2.09
CA HIS A 287 -2.70 -14.46 -2.16
C HIS A 287 -2.58 -13.26 -3.11
N LYS A 288 -3.25 -13.32 -4.28
CA LYS A 288 -3.38 -12.16 -5.17
C LYS A 288 -4.10 -10.98 -4.51
N ARG A 289 -5.22 -11.20 -3.80
CA ARG A 289 -5.89 -10.12 -3.02
C ARG A 289 -4.94 -9.51 -1.99
N GLY A 290 -4.26 -10.33 -1.19
CA GLY A 290 -3.31 -9.85 -0.17
C GLY A 290 -2.15 -9.04 -0.76
N SER A 291 -1.61 -9.46 -1.91
CA SER A 291 -0.60 -8.69 -2.64
C SER A 291 -1.14 -7.35 -3.12
N MET A 292 -2.36 -7.30 -3.67
CA MET A 292 -2.99 -6.07 -4.14
C MET A 292 -3.37 -5.14 -2.97
N CYS A 293 -3.79 -5.67 -1.83
CA CYS A 293 -3.97 -4.88 -0.60
C CYS A 293 -2.64 -4.24 -0.18
N ASN A 294 -1.54 -5.00 -0.15
CA ASN A 294 -0.22 -4.45 0.19
C ASN A 294 0.22 -3.34 -0.78
N ILE A 295 -0.14 -3.41 -2.07
CA ILE A 295 0.12 -2.36 -3.04
C ILE A 295 -0.73 -1.11 -2.74
N LEU A 296 -2.05 -1.28 -2.57
CA LEU A 296 -2.97 -0.17 -2.28
C LEU A 296 -2.61 0.55 -0.97
N PHE A 297 -2.45 -0.20 0.11
CA PHE A 297 -2.06 0.27 1.45
C PHE A 297 -0.54 0.56 1.56
N SER A 298 0.11 0.87 0.42
CA SER A 298 1.41 1.56 0.36
C SER A 298 1.30 2.96 -0.27
N ASN A 299 0.12 3.35 -0.75
CA ASN A 299 -0.16 4.61 -1.44
C ASN A 299 -1.14 5.46 -0.64
N ALA A 300 -0.59 6.28 0.27
CA ALA A 300 -1.36 7.18 1.13
C ALA A 300 -2.34 8.11 0.38
N ILE A 301 -2.04 8.49 -0.87
CA ILE A 301 -2.91 9.38 -1.68
C ILE A 301 -4.17 8.64 -2.14
N LEU A 302 -4.08 7.33 -2.43
CA LEU A 302 -5.25 6.50 -2.76
C LEU A 302 -6.01 6.13 -1.48
N GLU A 303 -5.30 5.71 -0.44
CA GLU A 303 -5.87 5.43 0.88
C GLU A 303 -6.78 6.57 1.38
N TYR A 304 -6.27 7.81 1.43
CA TYR A 304 -7.01 8.91 2.03
C TYR A 304 -8.29 9.22 1.24
N LYS A 305 -8.26 9.11 -0.10
CA LYS A 305 -9.46 9.22 -0.93
C LYS A 305 -10.48 8.12 -0.64
N LEU A 306 -10.04 6.89 -0.36
CA LEU A 306 -10.93 5.80 0.03
C LEU A 306 -11.55 6.07 1.41
N TYR A 307 -10.78 6.59 2.37
CA TYR A 307 -11.31 6.95 3.70
C TYR A 307 -12.32 8.10 3.63
N GLU A 308 -12.08 9.11 2.80
CA GLU A 308 -13.07 10.18 2.55
C GLU A 308 -14.33 9.67 1.84
N ALA A 309 -14.22 8.65 0.97
CA ALA A 309 -15.39 7.99 0.41
C ALA A 309 -16.19 7.21 1.47
N LEU A 310 -15.53 6.51 2.39
CA LEU A 310 -16.18 5.81 3.51
C LEU A 310 -16.86 6.79 4.48
N LYS A 311 -16.19 7.88 4.85
CA LYS A 311 -16.77 8.96 5.67
C LYS A 311 -18.01 9.56 5.01
N PHE A 312 -17.95 9.84 3.71
CA PHE A 312 -19.11 10.30 2.95
C PHE A 312 -20.26 9.28 2.94
N ILE A 313 -19.96 7.98 2.83
CA ILE A 313 -20.96 6.90 2.92
C ILE A 313 -21.61 6.86 4.32
N MET A 314 -20.83 7.03 5.40
CA MET A 314 -21.34 7.14 6.77
C MET A 314 -22.29 8.34 6.89
N LEU A 315 -21.89 9.50 6.37
CA LEU A 315 -22.72 10.72 6.38
C LEU A 315 -24.03 10.52 5.60
N TYR A 316 -23.98 9.88 4.44
CA TYR A 316 -25.17 9.57 3.65
C TYR A 316 -26.18 8.72 4.43
N GLN A 317 -25.70 7.70 5.17
CA GLN A 317 -26.56 6.86 6.02
C GLN A 317 -27.11 7.63 7.22
N VAL A 318 -26.30 8.47 7.87
CA VAL A 318 -26.77 9.38 8.94
C VAL A 318 -27.90 10.28 8.42
N THR A 319 -27.77 10.87 7.23
CA THR A 319 -28.84 11.68 6.61
C THR A 319 -30.10 10.86 6.30
N GLU A 320 -29.99 9.68 5.67
CA GLU A 320 -31.18 8.87 5.35
C GLU A 320 -31.91 8.39 6.61
N VAL A 321 -31.19 8.06 7.69
CA VAL A 321 -31.79 7.67 8.98
C VAL A 321 -32.37 8.87 9.73
N TYR A 322 -31.79 10.07 9.60
CA TYR A 322 -32.37 11.31 10.12
C TYR A 322 -33.71 11.64 9.46
N GLU A 323 -33.81 11.50 8.13
CA GLU A 323 -35.08 11.68 7.40
C GLU A 323 -36.13 10.62 7.77
N GLN A 324 -35.71 9.37 8.02
CA GLN A 324 -36.58 8.34 8.60
C GLN A 324 -37.11 8.75 9.99
N MET A 325 -36.26 9.31 10.85
CA MET A 325 -36.65 9.81 12.16
C MET A 325 -37.65 10.98 12.06
N LYS A 326 -37.40 11.96 11.17
CA LYS A 326 -38.32 13.09 10.91
C LYS A 326 -39.68 12.62 10.41
N THR A 327 -39.70 11.61 9.55
CA THR A 327 -40.93 10.96 9.05
C THR A 327 -41.54 9.95 10.02
N LYS A 328 -41.10 9.94 11.30
CA LYS A 328 -41.60 9.07 12.39
C LYS A 328 -41.50 7.56 12.10
N LYS A 329 -40.58 7.15 11.23
CA LYS A 329 -40.28 5.73 10.98
C LYS A 329 -39.43 5.16 12.12
N VAL A 330 -39.47 3.84 12.27
CA VAL A 330 -38.60 3.13 13.21
C VAL A 330 -37.16 3.21 12.71
N ILE A 331 -36.25 3.66 13.59
CA ILE A 331 -34.81 3.74 13.35
C ILE A 331 -34.04 2.89 14.38
N PRO A 332 -32.82 2.41 14.07
CA PRO A 332 -31.98 1.73 15.04
C PRO A 332 -31.68 2.61 16.27
N SER A 333 -31.60 1.99 17.45
CA SER A 333 -31.46 2.70 18.73
C SER A 333 -30.22 3.57 18.83
N LEU A 334 -29.09 3.12 18.27
CA LEU A 334 -27.83 3.88 18.29
C LEU A 334 -27.85 5.14 17.42
N PHE A 335 -28.65 5.20 16.35
CA PHE A 335 -28.89 6.47 15.64
C PHE A 335 -29.75 7.43 16.48
N ARG A 336 -30.70 6.92 17.28
CA ARG A 336 -31.45 7.77 18.23
C ARG A 336 -30.52 8.35 19.30
N LEU A 337 -29.54 7.58 19.78
CA LEU A 337 -28.50 8.05 20.70
C LEU A 337 -27.61 9.11 20.04
N LEU A 338 -27.19 8.90 18.78
CA LEU A 338 -26.41 9.88 18.00
C LEU A 338 -27.12 11.23 17.95
N PHE A 339 -28.40 11.24 17.56
CA PHE A 339 -29.20 12.46 17.45
C PHE A 339 -29.65 13.07 18.79
N SER A 340 -29.45 12.37 19.92
CA SER A 340 -29.66 12.96 21.25
C SER A 340 -28.47 13.76 21.79
N ARG A 341 -27.28 13.64 21.18
CA ARG A 341 -26.10 14.46 21.54
C ARG A 341 -26.25 15.86 20.95
N GLU A 342 -25.98 16.90 21.74
CA GLU A 342 -25.97 18.29 21.25
C GLU A 342 -25.03 18.49 20.05
N THR A 343 -23.85 17.84 20.07
CA THR A 343 -22.84 17.97 19.01
C THR A 343 -23.14 17.15 17.76
N SER A 344 -24.18 16.31 17.73
CA SER A 344 -24.57 15.51 16.55
C SER A 344 -26.09 15.34 16.43
N CYS A 345 -26.86 16.35 16.84
CA CYS A 345 -28.32 16.33 16.87
C CYS A 345 -28.98 16.23 15.48
N ASP A 346 -28.22 16.56 14.44
CA ASP A 346 -28.58 16.49 13.02
C ASP A 346 -27.34 16.12 12.16
N PRO A 347 -27.50 15.77 10.87
CA PRO A 347 -26.39 15.35 10.00
C PRO A 347 -25.33 16.43 9.73
N LEU A 348 -25.70 17.72 9.73
CA LEU A 348 -24.76 18.83 9.59
C LEU A 348 -23.92 18.98 10.86
N SER A 349 -24.54 18.95 12.02
CA SER A 349 -23.87 18.96 13.32
C SER A 349 -22.92 17.75 13.47
N PHE A 350 -23.37 16.56 13.07
CA PHE A 350 -22.52 15.36 12.99
C PHE A 350 -21.32 15.55 12.07
N MET A 351 -21.53 16.08 10.86
CA MET A 351 -20.45 16.33 9.90
C MET A 351 -19.41 17.32 10.46
N MET A 352 -19.87 18.45 11.00
CA MET A 352 -18.99 19.55 11.40
C MET A 352 -18.20 19.25 12.67
N ASN A 353 -18.83 18.64 13.66
CA ASN A 353 -18.23 18.46 14.99
C ASN A 353 -17.47 17.13 15.16
N HIS A 354 -17.74 16.14 14.31
CA HIS A 354 -17.14 14.80 14.42
C HIS A 354 -16.48 14.37 13.10
N LEU A 355 -17.26 14.19 12.04
CA LEU A 355 -16.78 13.54 10.82
C LEU A 355 -15.67 14.34 10.10
N ASN A 356 -15.75 15.67 10.09
CA ASN A 356 -14.73 16.54 9.51
C ASN A 356 -13.38 16.45 10.24
N SER A 357 -13.38 16.07 11.53
CA SER A 357 -12.18 15.89 12.34
C SER A 357 -11.54 14.50 12.18
N VAL A 358 -12.29 13.50 11.69
CA VAL A 358 -11.79 12.15 11.42
C VAL A 358 -10.67 12.21 10.38
N GLY A 359 -9.48 11.73 10.75
CA GLY A 359 -8.28 11.78 9.92
C GLY A 359 -7.38 13.01 10.12
N ASP A 360 -7.90 14.07 10.77
CA ASP A 360 -7.15 15.29 11.10
C ASP A 360 -6.76 15.31 12.58
N THR A 361 -7.73 15.53 13.47
CA THR A 361 -7.52 15.68 14.92
C THR A 361 -7.96 14.47 15.75
N CYS A 362 -8.88 13.65 15.25
CA CYS A 362 -9.37 12.45 15.94
C CYS A 362 -9.54 11.24 15.02
N GLY A 363 -9.60 10.05 15.62
CA GLY A 363 -10.10 8.82 14.97
C GLY A 363 -11.61 8.68 15.14
N LEU A 364 -12.15 7.51 14.78
CA LEU A 364 -13.55 7.15 15.00
C LEU A 364 -13.86 6.90 16.49
N GLU A 365 -14.98 7.42 16.98
CA GLU A 365 -15.56 7.04 18.27
C GLU A 365 -16.26 5.66 18.17
N GLN A 366 -16.63 5.05 19.32
CA GLN A 366 -17.37 3.78 19.32
C GLN A 366 -18.72 3.87 18.58
N ILE A 367 -19.40 5.03 18.65
CA ILE A 367 -20.65 5.24 17.91
C ILE A 367 -20.40 5.35 16.40
N ASP A 368 -19.25 5.87 15.99
CA ASP A 368 -18.87 5.91 14.57
C ASP A 368 -18.50 4.53 14.04
N MET A 369 -17.95 3.64 14.87
CA MET A 369 -17.76 2.23 14.52
C MET A 369 -19.09 1.52 14.26
N PHE A 370 -20.15 1.85 15.03
CA PHE A 370 -21.52 1.41 14.72
C PHE A 370 -22.01 1.98 13.38
N ILE A 371 -21.85 3.28 13.13
CA ILE A 371 -22.28 3.90 11.86
C ILE A 371 -21.52 3.28 10.68
N LEU A 372 -20.22 3.01 10.82
CA LEU A 372 -19.39 2.37 9.80
C LEU A 372 -19.86 0.94 9.51
N GLY A 373 -20.02 0.10 10.54
CA GLY A 373 -20.52 -1.28 10.39
C GLY A 373 -21.92 -1.32 9.75
N TYR A 374 -22.81 -0.44 10.19
CA TYR A 374 -24.14 -0.26 9.60
C TYR A 374 -24.07 0.16 8.12
N SER A 375 -23.23 1.15 7.80
CA SER A 375 -23.14 1.70 6.44
C SER A 375 -22.53 0.72 5.44
N LEU A 376 -21.64 -0.15 5.90
CA LEU A 376 -20.97 -1.16 5.08
C LEU A 376 -21.61 -2.55 5.19
N GLU A 377 -22.72 -2.69 5.92
CA GLU A 377 -23.40 -3.98 6.16
C GLU A 377 -22.43 -5.09 6.62
N VAL A 378 -21.54 -4.74 7.54
CA VAL A 378 -20.47 -5.61 8.07
C VAL A 378 -20.54 -5.61 9.59
N LYS A 379 -20.44 -6.80 10.19
CA LYS A 379 -20.22 -6.96 11.64
C LYS A 379 -18.75 -6.74 11.94
N ILE A 380 -18.41 -5.64 12.61
CA ILE A 380 -17.05 -5.33 13.04
C ILE A 380 -16.87 -5.87 14.46
N LYS A 381 -16.39 -7.11 14.57
CA LYS A 381 -16.03 -7.73 15.85
C LYS A 381 -14.70 -7.16 16.34
N VAL A 382 -14.66 -6.68 17.59
CA VAL A 382 -13.47 -6.06 18.19
C VAL A 382 -13.11 -6.76 19.50
N PHE A 383 -11.90 -7.31 19.56
CA PHE A 383 -11.26 -7.75 20.80
C PHE A 383 -10.64 -6.54 21.50
N ARG A 384 -11.18 -6.11 22.65
CA ARG A 384 -10.70 -4.97 23.44
C ARG A 384 -9.81 -5.49 24.57
N LEU A 385 -8.50 -5.59 24.34
CA LEU A 385 -7.57 -6.29 25.24
C LEU A 385 -7.44 -5.63 26.61
N PHE A 386 -7.59 -4.31 26.69
CA PHE A 386 -7.63 -3.58 27.96
C PHE A 386 -8.90 -3.82 28.78
N LYS A 387 -9.92 -4.46 28.18
CA LYS A 387 -11.17 -4.93 28.80
C LYS A 387 -11.17 -6.44 29.09
N PHE A 388 -10.02 -7.11 29.00
CA PHE A 388 -9.86 -8.52 29.36
C PHE A 388 -10.39 -8.82 30.78
N ASN A 389 -11.05 -9.97 30.95
CA ASN A 389 -11.87 -10.35 32.11
C ASN A 389 -13.10 -9.47 32.40
N SER A 390 -13.60 -8.71 31.42
CA SER A 390 -14.90 -8.02 31.50
C SER A 390 -15.82 -8.40 30.34
N ARG A 391 -17.11 -8.06 30.46
CA ARG A 391 -18.12 -8.30 29.41
C ARG A 391 -17.75 -7.64 28.08
N ASP A 392 -17.05 -6.50 28.13
CA ASP A 392 -16.67 -5.72 26.96
C ASP A 392 -15.38 -6.20 26.28
N PHE A 393 -14.84 -7.36 26.66
CA PHE A 393 -13.64 -7.92 26.01
C PHE A 393 -13.87 -8.22 24.53
N GLU A 394 -15.06 -8.69 24.17
CA GLU A 394 -15.51 -8.88 22.80
C GLU A 394 -16.78 -8.05 22.58
N VAL A 395 -16.73 -7.12 21.63
CA VAL A 395 -17.89 -6.31 21.20
C VAL A 395 -18.07 -6.42 19.69
N CYS A 396 -19.27 -6.15 19.20
CA CYS A 396 -19.58 -6.19 17.76
C CYS A 396 -20.28 -4.92 17.34
N TYR A 397 -19.82 -4.28 16.27
CA TYR A 397 -20.46 -3.09 15.70
C TYR A 397 -21.06 -3.40 14.33
N PRO A 398 -22.40 -3.37 14.16
CA PRO A 398 -23.44 -3.18 15.18
C PRO A 398 -23.69 -4.44 16.04
N GLU A 399 -24.30 -4.25 17.22
CA GLU A 399 -24.83 -5.33 18.06
C GLU A 399 -26.21 -5.82 17.56
N GLU A 400 -26.34 -6.09 16.26
CA GLU A 400 -27.58 -6.60 15.65
C GLU A 400 -27.45 -8.10 15.32
N PRO A 401 -27.94 -9.02 16.18
CA PRO A 401 -27.73 -10.45 16.00
C PRO A 401 -28.49 -11.04 14.80
N LEU A 402 -29.61 -10.41 14.40
CA LEU A 402 -30.56 -10.92 13.41
C LEU A 402 -30.17 -10.67 11.94
N ARG A 403 -29.08 -9.95 11.65
CA ARG A 403 -28.65 -9.71 10.27
C ARG A 403 -27.57 -10.68 9.84
N GLU A 404 -27.75 -11.29 8.67
CA GLU A 404 -26.75 -12.13 7.98
C GLU A 404 -25.70 -11.26 7.26
N TRP A 405 -24.99 -10.45 8.04
CA TRP A 405 -23.90 -9.61 7.56
C TRP A 405 -22.54 -10.32 7.74
N PRO A 406 -21.61 -10.20 6.77
CA PRO A 406 -20.25 -10.73 6.92
C PRO A 406 -19.56 -10.11 8.12
N GLU A 407 -18.78 -10.92 8.83
CA GLU A 407 -18.04 -10.51 10.03
C GLU A 407 -16.56 -10.31 9.71
N ILE A 408 -16.00 -9.19 10.19
CA ILE A 408 -14.56 -8.95 10.24
C ILE A 408 -14.10 -8.85 11.70
N SER A 409 -12.92 -9.35 11.99
CA SER A 409 -12.31 -9.23 13.32
C SER A 409 -11.22 -8.15 13.35
N LEU A 410 -11.17 -7.36 14.41
CA LEU A 410 -10.11 -6.42 14.77
C LEU A 410 -9.73 -6.62 16.24
N LEU A 411 -8.54 -6.17 16.63
CA LEU A 411 -8.12 -6.14 18.03
C LEU A 411 -7.61 -4.75 18.42
N THR A 412 -7.87 -4.29 19.64
CA THR A 412 -7.44 -2.97 20.13
C THR A 412 -6.95 -3.00 21.57
N GLU A 413 -5.90 -2.24 21.84
CA GLU A 413 -5.30 -2.08 23.16
C GLU A 413 -5.80 -0.82 23.90
N ASN A 414 -6.59 0.03 23.23
CA ASN A 414 -6.96 1.38 23.72
C ASN A 414 -8.16 2.06 23.03
N ASP A 415 -8.98 1.36 22.24
CA ASP A 415 -10.10 1.88 21.42
C ASP A 415 -9.74 2.92 20.32
N ARG A 416 -8.49 3.40 20.26
CA ARG A 416 -8.05 4.39 19.27
C ARG A 416 -7.28 3.77 18.09
N HIS A 417 -6.56 2.68 18.38
CA HIS A 417 -5.73 1.98 17.40
C HIS A 417 -6.16 0.52 17.33
N TYR A 418 -6.33 0.03 16.12
CA TYR A 418 -6.83 -1.28 15.78
C TYR A 418 -5.73 -2.04 15.05
N HIS A 419 -5.60 -3.31 15.34
CA HIS A 419 -4.69 -4.23 14.66
C HIS A 419 -5.49 -5.37 14.05
N ILE A 420 -4.94 -5.99 13.03
CA ILE A 420 -5.66 -6.98 12.23
C ILE A 420 -5.21 -8.37 12.69
N PRO A 421 -6.09 -9.16 13.35
CA PRO A 421 -5.82 -10.55 13.67
C PRO A 421 -5.77 -11.40 12.39
N VAL A 422 -4.85 -12.35 12.36
CA VAL A 422 -4.71 -13.37 11.32
C VAL A 422 -4.77 -14.74 12.01
N PHE A 423 -5.68 -15.58 11.54
CA PHE A 423 -6.01 -16.90 12.11
C PHE A 423 -5.12 -18.01 11.52
#